data_AF-A0A3M1Y870-F1
#
_entry.id   AF-A0A3M1Y870-F1
#
_cell.length_a   1.000
_cell.length_b   1.000
_cell.length_c   1.000
_cell.angle_alpha   90.00
_cell.angle_beta   90.00
_cell.angle_gamma   90.00
#
_symmetry.space_group_name_H-M   'P 1'
#
loop_
_entity.id
_entity.type
_entity.pdbx_description
1 polymer ?
#
loop_
_entity_poly.entity_id
_entity_poly.type
_entity_poly.pdbx_seq_one_letter_code
_entity_poly.pdbx_strand_id
1 'polypeptide(L)'
;MNDEEFIVDDSGLPCTAAGLGGVLIPESAEIVELCQDPNSTDVIYMWVNLIGAYLYDHRAWVIIDNTEIEITGLLIPNYKGEGVTHDMIDTECGGKTLLFGYSVGAAIEGYASIPEFDVKIQFFGHTETISTNPIVNDVFRSVNPSDTKTLVKGVTPDPYVLFFDPNTNTIRASFIGLGDEPCFCAINCVTPSADDFNVTTCEDEAQEVTIDATSIVGDPTNVTITFVDSRGNSTDVDVNIVVNMKPMPPFASWAQEDDVIRVGFAYQSINGTQVDPSKVMYRILKYENNPDNNWVFKGWSSKPWTNFIDSDVKPEKTYGYAVEFMGEFGEMSNISDWTVVPPAQ
;
A
#
# COMPACT_ATOMS: atom_id res chain seq x y z
N MET A 1 64.38 -39.24 -20.62
CA MET A 1 63.02 -38.85 -20.23
C MET A 1 62.81 -37.51 -20.89
N ASN A 2 62.05 -37.49 -21.98
CA ASN A 2 61.66 -36.25 -22.62
C ASN A 2 60.49 -35.73 -21.80
N ASP A 3 60.65 -34.57 -21.19
CA ASP A 3 59.52 -33.79 -20.68
C ASP A 3 58.75 -33.32 -21.92
N GLU A 4 57.73 -34.07 -22.30
CA GLU A 4 56.72 -33.59 -23.22
C GLU A 4 55.98 -32.47 -22.49
N GLU A 5 56.33 -31.24 -22.85
CA GLU A 5 55.58 -30.04 -22.50
C GLU A 5 54.15 -30.25 -23.02
N PHE A 6 53.23 -30.53 -22.11
CA PHE A 6 51.81 -30.69 -22.44
C PHE A 6 51.29 -29.32 -22.88
N ILE A 7 51.24 -29.10 -24.19
CA ILE A 7 50.59 -27.93 -24.78
C ILE A 7 49.09 -28.19 -24.68
N VAL A 8 48.44 -27.53 -23.72
CA VAL A 8 46.98 -27.45 -23.66
C VAL A 8 46.56 -26.42 -24.70
N ASP A 9 45.80 -26.85 -25.71
CA ASP A 9 45.16 -25.95 -26.66
C ASP A 9 44.00 -25.25 -25.96
N ASP A 10 44.18 -23.96 -25.65
CA ASP A 10 43.24 -23.07 -24.99
C ASP A 10 42.61 -22.06 -25.97
N SER A 11 42.86 -22.21 -27.27
CA SER A 11 42.38 -21.28 -28.31
C SER A 11 40.85 -21.25 -28.48
N GLY A 12 40.13 -22.20 -27.87
CA GLY A 12 38.66 -22.26 -27.85
C GLY A 12 38.01 -21.80 -26.53
N LEU A 13 38.78 -21.36 -25.54
CA LEU A 13 38.20 -20.77 -24.32
C LEU A 13 37.87 -19.30 -24.58
N PRO A 14 36.61 -18.87 -24.37
CA PRO A 14 36.19 -17.49 -24.65
C PRO A 14 37.05 -16.47 -23.92
N CYS A 15 37.57 -16.82 -22.74
CA CYS A 15 38.63 -16.06 -22.05
C CYS A 15 39.54 -16.91 -21.17
N THR A 16 40.64 -17.41 -21.75
CA THR A 16 41.96 -17.70 -21.13
C THR A 16 42.82 -18.39 -22.22
N ALA A 17 44.11 -18.18 -22.41
CA ALA A 17 45.10 -17.42 -21.69
C ALA A 17 46.26 -17.07 -22.65
N ALA A 18 46.77 -15.84 -22.57
CA ALA A 18 48.21 -15.66 -22.80
C ALA A 18 48.94 -16.03 -21.50
N GLY A 19 49.10 -17.34 -21.24
CA GLY A 19 50.09 -17.94 -20.34
C GLY A 19 49.86 -17.83 -18.82
N LEU A 20 49.67 -18.98 -18.15
CA LEU A 20 50.01 -19.26 -16.72
C LEU A 20 49.63 -18.22 -15.63
N GLY A 21 48.69 -17.31 -15.90
CA GLY A 21 48.27 -16.24 -14.98
C GLY A 21 46.88 -15.68 -15.27
N GLY A 22 45.98 -16.51 -15.82
CA GLY A 22 44.62 -16.11 -16.20
C GLY A 22 43.83 -15.53 -15.02
N VAL A 23 43.39 -14.29 -15.17
CA VAL A 23 42.50 -13.63 -14.22
C VAL A 23 41.13 -14.27 -14.36
N LEU A 24 40.67 -14.95 -13.30
CA LEU A 24 39.29 -15.39 -13.19
C LEU A 24 38.39 -14.17 -13.20
N ILE A 25 37.47 -14.09 -14.17
CA ILE A 25 36.46 -13.04 -14.20
C ILE A 25 35.38 -13.45 -13.20
N PRO A 26 35.11 -12.63 -12.17
CA PRO A 26 34.03 -12.93 -11.24
C PRO A 26 32.70 -12.86 -12.00
N GLU A 27 31.94 -13.95 -11.96
CA GLU A 27 30.62 -13.98 -12.57
C GLU A 27 29.59 -13.43 -11.57
N SER A 28 28.73 -12.54 -12.04
CA SER A 28 27.65 -11.97 -11.23
C SER A 28 26.49 -11.52 -12.11
N ALA A 29 25.29 -11.61 -11.58
CA ALA A 29 24.09 -11.03 -12.16
C ALA A 29 23.46 -10.12 -11.11
N GLU A 30 22.93 -8.98 -11.55
CA GLU A 30 22.25 -8.01 -10.68
C GLU A 30 21.04 -7.43 -11.43
N ILE A 31 19.84 -7.56 -10.86
CA ILE A 31 18.62 -6.93 -11.35
C ILE A 31 18.64 -5.46 -10.90
N VAL A 32 19.05 -4.59 -11.82
CA VAL A 32 19.16 -3.14 -11.60
C VAL A 32 17.76 -2.53 -11.46
N GLU A 33 16.81 -2.98 -12.27
CA GLU A 33 15.43 -2.46 -12.31
C GLU A 33 14.48 -3.60 -12.66
N LEU A 34 13.29 -3.62 -12.04
CA LEU A 34 12.25 -4.63 -12.25
C LEU A 34 10.89 -3.95 -12.16
N CYS A 35 10.11 -3.99 -13.23
CA CYS A 35 8.84 -3.29 -13.30
C CYS A 35 7.82 -4.06 -14.15
N GLN A 36 6.54 -3.72 -14.01
CA GLN A 36 5.45 -4.29 -14.80
C GLN A 36 5.13 -3.38 -15.99
N ASP A 37 4.84 -3.96 -17.16
CA ASP A 37 4.42 -3.18 -18.32
C ASP A 37 3.02 -2.59 -18.05
N PRO A 38 2.87 -1.24 -18.09
CA PRO A 38 1.59 -0.59 -17.80
C PRO A 38 0.51 -0.88 -18.85
N ASN A 39 0.91 -1.25 -20.08
CA ASN A 39 -0.01 -1.57 -21.18
C ASN A 39 -0.32 -3.07 -21.27
N SER A 40 0.47 -3.91 -20.61
CA SER A 40 0.34 -5.36 -20.63
C SER A 40 0.73 -5.91 -19.27
N THR A 41 -0.24 -5.96 -18.36
CA THR A 41 0.04 -6.27 -16.95
C THR A 41 0.64 -7.67 -16.77
N ASP A 42 0.40 -8.61 -17.69
CA ASP A 42 1.04 -9.94 -17.67
C ASP A 42 2.51 -9.94 -18.03
N VAL A 43 3.09 -8.79 -18.39
CA VAL A 43 4.49 -8.66 -18.77
C VAL A 43 5.24 -7.88 -17.68
N ILE A 44 6.36 -8.44 -17.26
CA ILE A 44 7.37 -7.71 -16.49
C ILE A 44 8.58 -7.44 -17.38
N TYR A 45 9.28 -6.35 -17.11
CA TYR A 45 10.58 -6.08 -17.69
C TYR A 45 11.62 -5.93 -16.58
N MET A 46 12.84 -6.40 -16.85
CA MET A 46 13.96 -6.32 -15.91
C MET A 46 15.24 -5.90 -16.63
N TRP A 47 15.91 -4.89 -16.08
CA TRP A 47 17.26 -4.53 -16.48
C TRP A 47 18.24 -5.32 -15.62
N VAL A 48 19.12 -6.08 -16.25
CA VAL A 48 20.09 -6.93 -15.55
C VAL A 48 21.49 -6.59 -16.02
N ASN A 49 22.37 -6.34 -15.05
CA ASN A 49 23.80 -6.24 -15.27
C ASN A 49 24.42 -7.64 -15.10
N LEU A 50 24.94 -8.22 -16.19
CA LEU A 50 25.58 -9.52 -16.20
C LEU A 50 27.08 -9.35 -16.43
N ILE A 51 27.89 -9.87 -15.51
CA ILE A 51 29.35 -9.98 -15.64
C ILE A 51 29.68 -11.46 -15.74
N GLY A 52 30.54 -11.82 -16.69
CA GLY A 52 30.87 -13.22 -16.90
C GLY A 52 31.89 -13.45 -18.00
N ALA A 53 32.30 -14.71 -18.19
CA ALA A 53 33.30 -15.13 -19.17
C ALA A 53 32.79 -16.18 -20.16
N TYR A 54 31.51 -16.54 -20.07
CA TYR A 54 30.89 -17.59 -20.88
C TYR A 54 29.82 -17.02 -21.80
N LEU A 55 29.34 -17.86 -22.72
CA LEU A 55 28.07 -17.66 -23.38
C LEU A 55 26.96 -18.08 -22.40
N TYR A 56 26.00 -17.20 -22.13
CA TYR A 56 24.94 -17.48 -21.16
C TYR A 56 23.57 -17.68 -21.80
N ASP A 57 22.87 -18.73 -21.37
CA ASP A 57 21.41 -18.86 -21.49
C ASP A 57 20.74 -18.35 -20.20
N HIS A 58 19.46 -17.98 -20.22
CA HIS A 58 18.78 -17.42 -19.06
C HIS A 58 17.45 -18.11 -18.75
N ARG A 59 17.07 -18.15 -17.48
CA ARG A 59 15.74 -18.56 -17.02
C ARG A 59 15.28 -17.67 -15.89
N ALA A 60 13.97 -17.48 -15.78
CA ALA A 60 13.38 -16.69 -14.71
C ALA A 60 12.23 -17.44 -14.03
N TRP A 61 12.02 -17.12 -12.76
CA TRP A 61 10.97 -17.66 -11.92
C TRP A 61 10.29 -16.54 -11.13
N VAL A 62 8.99 -16.69 -10.93
CA VAL A 62 8.26 -15.96 -9.89
C VAL A 62 8.23 -16.83 -8.65
N ILE A 63 8.51 -16.25 -7.49
CA ILE A 63 8.48 -16.92 -6.20
C ILE A 63 7.31 -16.36 -5.40
N ILE A 64 6.31 -17.20 -5.15
CA ILE A 64 5.12 -16.89 -4.36
C ILE A 64 4.96 -17.98 -3.31
N ASP A 65 4.83 -17.60 -2.03
CA ASP A 65 4.68 -18.54 -0.91
C ASP A 65 5.76 -19.65 -0.90
N ASN A 66 7.01 -19.30 -1.19
CA ASN A 66 8.15 -20.22 -1.35
C ASN A 66 8.02 -21.25 -2.50
N THR A 67 7.08 -21.04 -3.43
CA THR A 67 6.93 -21.86 -4.63
C THR A 67 7.55 -21.13 -5.81
N GLU A 68 8.57 -21.73 -6.43
CA GLU A 68 9.17 -21.21 -7.67
C GLU A 68 8.34 -21.68 -8.88
N ILE A 69 7.78 -20.73 -9.63
CA ILE A 69 7.04 -20.97 -10.86
C ILE A 69 7.86 -20.39 -12.02
N GLU A 70 8.33 -21.26 -12.91
CA GLU A 70 9.11 -20.83 -14.08
C GLU A 70 8.24 -20.00 -15.01
N ILE A 71 8.70 -18.79 -15.34
CA ILE A 71 7.98 -17.87 -16.22
C ILE A 71 8.55 -17.96 -17.62
N THR A 72 7.67 -18.02 -18.60
CA THR A 72 8.07 -18.08 -20.01
C THR A 72 8.38 -16.66 -20.48
N GLY A 73 9.59 -16.49 -21.02
CA GLY A 73 9.99 -15.25 -21.69
C GLY A 73 9.05 -14.99 -22.86
N LEU A 74 8.23 -13.94 -22.78
CA LEU A 74 7.51 -13.46 -23.95
C LEU A 74 8.49 -12.56 -24.69
N LEU A 75 9.13 -13.15 -25.68
CA LEU A 75 9.93 -12.44 -26.68
C LEU A 75 9.16 -11.22 -27.19
N ILE A 76 9.55 -10.02 -26.76
CA ILE A 76 9.20 -8.79 -27.48
C ILE A 76 10.50 -8.23 -28.04
N PRO A 77 10.90 -8.60 -29.28
CA PRO A 77 12.11 -8.08 -29.93
C PRO A 77 12.08 -6.57 -30.20
N ASN A 78 11.08 -5.82 -29.70
CA ASN A 78 10.78 -4.45 -30.09
C ASN A 78 10.07 -3.61 -29.01
N TYR A 79 10.14 -3.97 -27.72
CA TYR A 79 9.63 -3.05 -26.68
C TYR A 79 10.67 -1.95 -26.43
N LYS A 80 10.64 -0.89 -27.24
CA LYS A 80 11.43 0.37 -27.12
C LYS A 80 12.97 0.24 -26.88
N GLY A 81 13.66 -0.75 -27.45
CA GLY A 81 15.12 -0.83 -27.38
C GLY A 81 15.68 -2.18 -27.87
N GLU A 82 16.99 -2.24 -28.15
CA GLU A 82 17.67 -3.39 -28.77
C GLU A 82 17.45 -4.69 -27.98
N GLY A 83 16.73 -5.63 -28.60
CA GLY A 83 16.44 -6.94 -28.05
C GLY A 83 17.63 -7.88 -28.12
N VAL A 84 17.80 -8.74 -27.11
CA VAL A 84 18.60 -9.96 -27.25
C VAL A 84 17.64 -11.11 -27.48
N THR A 85 17.67 -11.62 -28.71
CA THR A 85 16.69 -12.54 -29.25
C THR A 85 17.23 -13.96 -29.19
N HIS A 86 16.94 -14.74 -28.15
CA HIS A 86 17.27 -16.18 -28.11
C HIS A 86 18.77 -16.54 -28.28
N ASP A 87 19.63 -15.54 -28.46
CA ASP A 87 21.05 -15.70 -28.66
C ASP A 87 21.70 -15.78 -27.29
N MET A 88 22.64 -16.71 -27.17
CA MET A 88 23.44 -16.76 -25.96
C MET A 88 24.10 -15.41 -25.75
N ILE A 89 24.08 -14.95 -24.50
CA ILE A 89 24.66 -13.67 -24.14
C ILE A 89 26.16 -13.85 -24.07
N ASP A 90 26.87 -13.27 -25.03
CA ASP A 90 28.32 -13.10 -24.95
C ASP A 90 28.61 -11.82 -24.15
N THR A 91 29.14 -11.95 -22.94
CA THR A 91 29.55 -10.81 -22.11
C THR A 91 30.88 -10.20 -22.56
N GLU A 92 31.56 -10.79 -23.55
CA GLU A 92 32.90 -10.43 -24.00
C GLU A 92 33.89 -10.32 -22.83
N CYS A 93 33.69 -11.17 -21.82
CA CYS A 93 34.57 -11.22 -20.65
C CYS A 93 34.62 -9.94 -19.81
N GLY A 94 33.56 -9.14 -19.91
CA GLY A 94 33.32 -7.94 -19.11
C GLY A 94 31.92 -7.98 -18.51
N GLY A 95 31.24 -6.83 -18.55
CA GLY A 95 29.84 -6.69 -18.12
C GLY A 95 28.95 -6.17 -19.25
N LYS A 96 27.72 -6.67 -19.32
CA LYS A 96 26.67 -6.17 -20.22
C LYS A 96 25.39 -5.92 -19.43
N THR A 97 24.78 -4.76 -19.67
CA THR A 97 23.44 -4.43 -19.16
C THR A 97 22.42 -4.78 -20.24
N LEU A 98 21.44 -5.62 -19.91
CA LEU A 98 20.44 -6.15 -20.83
C LEU A 98 19.03 -5.96 -20.28
N LEU A 99 18.07 -5.72 -21.18
CA LEU A 99 16.65 -5.66 -20.85
C LEU A 99 15.99 -7.00 -21.21
N PHE A 100 15.33 -7.63 -20.24
CA PHE A 100 14.54 -8.84 -20.44
C PHE A 100 13.06 -8.56 -20.22
N GLY A 101 12.21 -9.18 -21.03
CA GLY A 101 10.75 -9.17 -20.87
C GLY A 101 10.22 -10.58 -20.64
N TYR A 102 9.38 -10.77 -19.61
CA TYR A 102 8.78 -12.06 -19.28
C TYR A 102 7.28 -11.97 -19.14
N SER A 103 6.57 -12.99 -19.63
CA SER A 103 5.15 -13.14 -19.32
C SER A 103 5.00 -13.89 -18.00
N VAL A 104 4.43 -13.20 -17.02
CA VAL A 104 4.10 -13.73 -15.69
C VAL A 104 2.66 -14.22 -15.59
N GLY A 105 1.79 -13.94 -16.59
CA GLY A 105 0.33 -14.15 -16.56
C GLY A 105 -0.12 -15.44 -15.86
N ALA A 106 0.19 -16.61 -16.40
CA ALA A 106 -0.22 -17.90 -15.81
C ALA A 106 0.38 -18.18 -14.41
N ALA A 107 1.53 -17.59 -14.08
CA ALA A 107 2.17 -17.76 -12.77
C ALA A 107 1.49 -16.91 -11.68
N ILE A 108 0.79 -15.84 -12.05
CA ILE A 108 0.15 -14.90 -11.12
C ILE A 108 -1.35 -14.73 -11.32
N GLU A 109 -1.98 -15.43 -12.27
CA GLU A 109 -3.42 -15.39 -12.56
C GLU A 109 -4.29 -15.72 -11.33
N GLY A 110 -3.85 -16.66 -10.47
CA GLY A 110 -4.51 -16.96 -9.18
C GLY A 110 -4.12 -16.03 -8.02
N TYR A 111 -3.20 -15.11 -8.28
CA TYR A 111 -2.51 -14.28 -7.31
C TYR A 111 -2.58 -12.79 -7.70
N ALA A 112 -3.67 -12.42 -8.35
CA ALA A 112 -3.92 -11.05 -8.76
C ALA A 112 -3.60 -10.12 -7.57
N SER A 113 -4.18 -10.41 -6.40
CA SER A 113 -4.15 -9.60 -5.18
C SER A 113 -2.84 -9.63 -4.38
N ILE A 114 -1.76 -10.22 -4.91
CA ILE A 114 -0.47 -10.23 -4.21
C ILE A 114 0.19 -8.84 -4.33
N PRO A 115 0.43 -8.14 -3.20
CA PRO A 115 1.02 -6.80 -3.18
C PRO A 115 2.52 -6.79 -3.52
N GLU A 116 3.22 -7.91 -3.31
CA GLU A 116 4.63 -8.06 -3.66
C GLU A 116 4.99 -9.51 -3.96
N PHE A 117 5.87 -9.73 -4.92
CA PHE A 117 6.40 -11.07 -5.20
C PHE A 117 7.84 -10.99 -5.68
N ASP A 118 8.60 -12.03 -5.39
CA ASP A 118 10.00 -12.10 -5.81
C ASP A 118 10.12 -12.64 -7.23
N VAL A 119 11.00 -12.02 -8.01
CA VAL A 119 11.40 -12.48 -9.33
C VAL A 119 12.87 -12.83 -9.30
N LYS A 120 13.17 -14.08 -9.65
CA LYS A 120 14.52 -14.62 -9.73
C LYS A 120 14.90 -14.80 -11.20
N ILE A 121 16.10 -14.37 -11.57
CA ILE A 121 16.72 -14.70 -12.85
C ILE A 121 18.03 -15.46 -12.61
N GLN A 122 18.29 -16.48 -13.42
CA GLN A 122 19.54 -17.24 -13.40
C GLN A 122 20.10 -17.37 -14.81
N PHE A 123 21.42 -17.19 -14.93
CA PHE A 123 22.17 -17.36 -16.16
C PHE A 123 22.97 -18.66 -16.11
N PHE A 124 22.89 -19.46 -17.16
CA PHE A 124 23.58 -20.73 -17.30
C PHE A 124 24.74 -20.58 -18.27
N GLY A 125 25.97 -20.67 -17.78
CA GLY A 125 27.16 -20.53 -18.60
C GLY A 125 27.46 -21.79 -19.40
N HIS A 126 27.66 -21.64 -20.70
CA HIS A 126 28.04 -22.71 -21.62
C HIS A 126 29.52 -22.58 -21.99
N THR A 127 30.27 -23.67 -21.81
CA THR A 127 31.62 -23.82 -22.35
C THR A 127 31.55 -24.63 -23.65
N GLU A 128 31.97 -24.06 -24.77
CA GLU A 128 32.05 -24.80 -26.04
C GLU A 128 33.20 -25.83 -26.06
N THR A 129 34.08 -25.85 -25.06
CA THR A 129 35.26 -26.71 -25.02
C THR A 129 35.22 -27.69 -23.84
N ILE A 130 34.95 -28.96 -24.14
CA ILE A 130 35.27 -30.08 -23.27
C ILE A 130 36.77 -30.32 -23.41
N SER A 131 37.58 -29.77 -22.50
CA SER A 131 38.96 -30.23 -22.37
C SER A 131 38.93 -31.71 -21.98
N THR A 132 39.81 -32.54 -22.54
CA THR A 132 39.97 -33.93 -22.05
C THR A 132 40.65 -33.99 -20.67
N ASN A 133 41.10 -32.84 -20.14
CA ASN A 133 41.72 -32.74 -18.84
C ASN A 133 40.69 -32.37 -17.75
N PRO A 134 40.40 -33.25 -16.78
CA PRO A 134 39.42 -32.99 -15.73
C PRO A 134 39.79 -31.82 -14.82
N ILE A 135 41.09 -31.51 -14.65
CA ILE A 135 41.55 -30.39 -13.82
C ILE A 135 41.21 -29.05 -14.48
N VAL A 136 41.32 -28.97 -15.80
CA VAL A 136 40.92 -27.80 -16.58
C VAL A 136 39.41 -27.63 -16.50
N ASN A 137 38.65 -28.72 -16.63
CA ASN A 137 37.18 -28.70 -16.54
C ASN A 137 36.63 -28.36 -15.15
N ASP A 138 37.40 -28.51 -14.07
CA ASP A 138 37.00 -28.09 -12.72
C ASP A 138 37.29 -26.59 -12.46
N VAL A 139 38.27 -26.01 -13.16
CA VAL A 139 38.64 -24.59 -13.04
C VAL A 139 37.77 -23.70 -13.95
N PHE A 140 37.29 -24.22 -15.09
CA PHE A 140 36.45 -23.49 -16.06
C PHE A 140 34.97 -23.91 -16.00
N ARG A 141 34.39 -23.90 -14.80
CA ARG A 141 32.93 -24.07 -14.63
C ARG A 141 32.30 -22.73 -14.33
N SER A 142 31.19 -22.44 -15.01
CA SER A 142 30.35 -21.31 -14.63
C SER A 142 29.73 -21.55 -13.25
N VAL A 143 29.68 -20.50 -12.44
CA VAL A 143 28.92 -20.50 -11.17
C VAL A 143 27.42 -20.26 -11.37
N ASN A 144 26.97 -20.09 -12.62
CA ASN A 144 25.60 -19.82 -13.02
C ASN A 144 24.98 -18.64 -12.22
N PRO A 145 25.47 -17.41 -12.43
CA PRO A 145 25.10 -16.27 -11.61
C PRO A 145 23.59 -16.04 -11.65
N SER A 146 23.04 -15.65 -10.51
CA SER A 146 21.61 -15.40 -10.34
C SER A 146 21.38 -14.24 -9.41
N ASP A 147 20.23 -13.59 -9.56
CA ASP A 147 19.76 -12.58 -8.62
C ASP A 147 18.26 -12.69 -8.41
N THR A 148 17.76 -12.13 -7.30
CA THR A 148 16.35 -12.12 -6.93
C THR A 148 15.98 -10.72 -6.46
N LYS A 149 14.90 -10.18 -7.03
CA LYS A 149 14.39 -8.86 -6.68
C LYS A 149 12.89 -8.91 -6.47
N THR A 150 12.44 -8.23 -5.43
CA THR A 150 11.02 -8.09 -5.11
C THR A 150 10.40 -7.07 -6.04
N LEU A 151 9.34 -7.46 -6.76
CA LEU A 151 8.43 -6.53 -7.41
C LEU A 151 7.31 -6.19 -6.42
N VAL A 152 7.22 -4.92 -6.04
CA VAL A 152 6.08 -4.40 -5.29
C VAL A 152 5.01 -3.95 -6.29
N LYS A 153 3.88 -4.66 -6.34
CA LYS A 153 2.70 -4.23 -7.10
C LYS A 153 1.99 -3.13 -6.29
N GLY A 154 2.34 -1.88 -6.56
CA GLY A 154 1.57 -0.68 -6.18
C GLY A 154 1.03 -0.66 -4.73
N VAL A 155 1.73 0.04 -3.84
CA VAL A 155 1.27 0.32 -2.47
C VAL A 155 -0.09 1.05 -2.49
N THR A 156 -1.03 0.64 -1.63
CA THR A 156 -2.23 1.44 -1.31
C THR A 156 -1.76 2.81 -0.84
N PRO A 157 -2.04 3.90 -1.56
CA PRO A 157 -1.58 5.20 -1.12
C PRO A 157 -2.29 5.57 0.18
N ASP A 158 -1.52 5.90 1.21
CA ASP A 158 -2.08 6.47 2.42
C ASP A 158 -2.67 7.85 2.07
N PRO A 159 -3.91 8.15 2.47
CA PRO A 159 -4.45 9.49 2.28
C PRO A 159 -3.60 10.48 3.08
N TYR A 160 -3.05 11.48 2.39
CA TYR A 160 -2.23 12.52 3.03
C TYR A 160 -3.07 13.69 3.54
N VAL A 161 -4.30 13.83 3.03
CA VAL A 161 -5.29 14.79 3.51
C VAL A 161 -6.67 14.13 3.53
N LEU A 162 -7.34 14.14 4.67
CA LEU A 162 -8.75 13.77 4.82
C LEU A 162 -9.44 14.94 5.53
N PHE A 163 -10.44 15.57 4.92
CA PHE A 163 -11.16 16.69 5.55
C PHE A 163 -12.62 16.78 5.16
N PHE A 164 -13.45 17.28 6.07
CA PHE A 164 -14.86 17.61 5.81
C PHE A 164 -15.02 19.09 5.44
N ASP A 165 -15.69 19.37 4.31
CA ASP A 165 -16.08 20.71 3.91
C ASP A 165 -17.55 20.98 4.29
N PRO A 166 -17.81 21.75 5.37
CA PRO A 166 -19.17 22.02 5.84
C PRO A 166 -19.98 22.91 4.89
N ASN A 167 -19.34 23.64 3.96
CA ASN A 167 -20.05 24.52 3.03
C ASN A 167 -20.68 23.73 1.88
N THR A 168 -19.98 22.68 1.43
CA THR A 168 -20.43 21.80 0.36
C THR A 168 -21.03 20.50 0.88
N ASN A 169 -20.94 20.24 2.19
CA ASN A 169 -21.31 18.98 2.84
C ASN A 169 -20.63 17.76 2.22
N THR A 170 -19.33 17.89 1.94
CA THR A 170 -18.54 16.83 1.30
C THR A 170 -17.38 16.38 2.19
N ILE A 171 -17.10 15.08 2.18
CA ILE A 171 -15.86 14.52 2.71
C ILE A 171 -14.88 14.44 1.56
N ARG A 172 -13.68 14.96 1.74
CA ARG A 172 -12.62 14.95 0.74
C ARG A 172 -11.46 14.14 1.25
N ALA A 173 -11.08 13.14 0.47
CA ALA A 173 -9.92 12.32 0.73
C ALA A 173 -8.91 12.51 -0.39
N SER A 174 -7.76 13.10 -0.08
CA SER A 174 -6.67 13.29 -1.01
C SER A 174 -5.59 12.24 -0.80
N PHE A 175 -5.18 11.66 -1.91
CA PHE A 175 -4.14 10.64 -2.02
C PHE A 175 -3.02 11.20 -2.87
N ILE A 176 -1.77 10.98 -2.48
CA ILE A 176 -0.64 11.12 -3.41
C ILE A 176 -0.01 9.73 -3.47
N GLY A 177 0.24 9.24 -4.67
CA GLY A 177 1.20 8.15 -4.88
C GLY A 177 2.60 8.66 -4.57
N LEU A 178 2.96 8.80 -3.28
CA LEU A 178 4.32 9.07 -2.87
C LEU A 178 5.01 7.74 -2.62
N GLY A 179 5.93 7.37 -3.49
CA GLY A 179 6.95 6.39 -3.17
C GLY A 179 8.32 6.90 -3.60
N ASP A 180 9.34 6.56 -2.82
CA ASP A 180 10.76 6.67 -3.20
C ASP A 180 11.16 5.56 -4.22
N GLU A 181 10.21 4.67 -4.57
CA GLU A 181 10.37 3.52 -5.46
C GLU A 181 9.83 3.85 -6.88
N PRO A 182 10.69 3.84 -7.93
CA PRO A 182 10.40 4.42 -9.24
C PRO A 182 9.48 3.60 -10.17
N CYS A 183 8.64 2.69 -9.67
CA CYS A 183 7.78 1.89 -10.54
C CYS A 183 6.37 1.64 -9.97
N PHE A 184 5.48 2.64 -10.04
CA PHE A 184 4.03 2.45 -9.89
C PHE A 184 3.33 2.30 -11.25
N CYS A 185 3.80 1.36 -12.09
CA CYS A 185 3.33 1.22 -13.46
C CYS A 185 2.14 0.25 -13.63
N ALA A 186 0.91 0.54 -13.15
CA ALA A 186 -0.30 -0.22 -13.57
C ALA A 186 -1.67 0.30 -13.06
N ILE A 187 -1.88 1.61 -12.85
CA ILE A 187 -3.18 2.08 -12.32
C ILE A 187 -3.96 2.84 -13.42
N ASN A 188 -5.11 2.29 -13.87
CA ASN A 188 -5.93 2.81 -14.98
C ASN A 188 -7.30 3.33 -14.50
N CYS A 189 -7.68 4.55 -14.90
CA CYS A 189 -8.82 5.30 -14.33
C CYS A 189 -10.19 4.74 -14.73
N VAL A 190 -11.03 4.42 -13.74
CA VAL A 190 -12.46 4.13 -13.93
C VAL A 190 -13.31 5.08 -13.10
N THR A 191 -14.41 5.55 -13.67
CA THR A 191 -15.35 6.48 -13.04
C THR A 191 -16.23 5.73 -12.01
N PRO A 192 -16.36 6.20 -10.76
CA PRO A 192 -17.10 5.47 -9.73
C PRO A 192 -18.61 5.45 -10.01
N SER A 193 -19.27 4.35 -9.63
CA SER A 193 -20.72 4.21 -9.56
C SER A 193 -21.14 3.89 -8.13
N ALA A 194 -22.23 4.52 -7.70
CA ALA A 194 -22.81 4.59 -6.35
C ALA A 194 -22.53 3.45 -5.34
N ASP A 195 -22.41 3.89 -4.08
CA ASP A 195 -22.27 3.17 -2.81
C ASP A 195 -20.92 2.46 -2.55
N ASP A 196 -20.08 2.28 -3.57
CA ASP A 196 -18.64 1.98 -3.46
C ASP A 196 -17.85 3.05 -4.23
N PHE A 197 -16.96 3.77 -3.53
CA PHE A 197 -16.09 4.76 -4.18
C PHE A 197 -14.82 4.05 -4.65
N ASN A 198 -14.83 3.56 -5.89
CA ASN A 198 -13.62 3.07 -6.55
C ASN A 198 -12.74 4.24 -6.97
N VAL A 199 -11.50 4.27 -6.49
CA VAL A 199 -10.54 5.36 -6.73
C VAL A 199 -9.32 4.77 -7.43
N THR A 200 -8.97 5.35 -8.56
CA THR A 200 -7.80 4.96 -9.34
C THR A 200 -6.71 6.01 -9.20
N THR A 201 -5.64 5.74 -8.45
CA THR A 201 -4.50 6.64 -8.31
C THR A 201 -3.61 6.70 -9.56
N CYS A 202 -2.95 7.83 -9.83
CA CYS A 202 -1.95 7.98 -10.90
C CYS A 202 -0.60 8.26 -10.25
N GLU A 203 0.49 7.85 -10.89
CA GLU A 203 1.86 8.20 -10.48
C GLU A 203 2.03 9.73 -10.53
N ASP A 204 2.65 10.32 -9.50
CA ASP A 204 2.94 11.76 -9.35
C ASP A 204 1.74 12.74 -9.36
N GLU A 205 0.49 12.26 -9.31
CA GLU A 205 -0.69 13.12 -9.22
C GLU A 205 -1.35 13.04 -7.84
N ALA A 206 -1.55 14.21 -7.23
CA ALA A 206 -2.47 14.35 -6.10
C ALA A 206 -3.90 14.14 -6.61
N GLN A 207 -4.56 13.10 -6.10
CA GLN A 207 -5.94 12.80 -6.43
C GLN A 207 -6.84 13.08 -5.26
N GLU A 208 -8.06 13.58 -5.53
CA GLU A 208 -9.06 13.86 -4.52
C GLU A 208 -10.33 13.06 -4.81
N VAL A 209 -10.82 12.38 -3.79
CA VAL A 209 -12.08 11.66 -3.77
C VAL A 209 -13.04 12.51 -2.97
N THR A 210 -14.11 12.96 -3.61
CA THR A 210 -15.16 13.73 -2.96
C THR A 210 -16.38 12.85 -2.75
N ILE A 211 -16.76 12.68 -1.50
CA ILE A 211 -17.91 11.92 -1.06
C ILE A 211 -18.97 12.91 -0.62
N ASP A 212 -20.14 12.87 -1.25
CA ASP A 212 -21.29 13.68 -0.84
C ASP A 212 -21.83 13.11 0.47
N ALA A 213 -21.75 13.89 1.55
CA ALA A 213 -22.17 13.38 2.86
C ALA A 213 -23.70 13.20 2.96
N THR A 214 -24.48 13.68 1.98
CA THR A 214 -25.92 13.38 1.89
C THR A 214 -26.22 11.99 1.32
N SER A 215 -25.28 11.36 0.60
CA SER A 215 -25.43 9.98 0.12
C SER A 215 -25.18 8.94 1.21
N ILE A 216 -24.70 9.38 2.38
CA ILE A 216 -24.40 8.54 3.53
C ILE A 216 -25.69 8.36 4.34
N VAL A 217 -26.27 7.18 4.25
CA VAL A 217 -27.55 6.85 4.89
C VAL A 217 -27.31 5.88 6.06
N GLY A 218 -27.42 6.36 7.30
CA GLY A 218 -27.30 5.53 8.51
C GLY A 218 -26.42 6.14 9.62
N ASP A 219 -26.42 5.51 10.81
CA ASP A 219 -25.78 6.00 12.04
C ASP A 219 -24.88 4.93 12.69
N PRO A 220 -23.64 5.28 13.10
CA PRO A 220 -22.57 5.82 12.25
C PRO A 220 -22.22 4.83 11.13
N THR A 221 -21.50 5.33 10.13
CA THR A 221 -21.16 4.55 8.94
C THR A 221 -19.64 4.46 8.83
N ASN A 222 -19.11 3.26 8.59
CA ASN A 222 -17.77 3.14 8.03
C ASN A 222 -17.91 3.38 6.54
N VAL A 223 -17.22 4.39 6.02
CA VAL A 223 -17.05 4.56 4.60
C VAL A 223 -15.78 3.85 4.21
N THR A 224 -15.92 2.78 3.44
CA THR A 224 -14.80 2.06 2.87
C THR A 224 -14.46 2.68 1.52
N ILE A 225 -13.24 3.16 1.36
CA ILE A 225 -12.72 3.63 0.08
C ILE A 225 -11.89 2.50 -0.50
N THR A 226 -12.30 1.97 -1.66
CA THR A 226 -11.61 0.84 -2.30
C THR A 226 -10.77 1.33 -3.49
N PHE A 227 -9.48 1.01 -3.46
CA PHE A 227 -8.55 1.22 -4.55
C PHE A 227 -8.48 -0.04 -5.38
N VAL A 228 -8.76 0.08 -6.67
CA VAL A 228 -8.71 -1.07 -7.59
C VAL A 228 -7.68 -0.82 -8.67
N ASP A 229 -6.71 -1.71 -8.79
CA ASP A 229 -5.73 -1.64 -9.87
C ASP A 229 -6.30 -2.16 -11.20
N SER A 230 -5.51 -2.07 -12.28
CA SER A 230 -5.93 -2.51 -13.61
C SER A 230 -6.21 -4.02 -13.75
N ARG A 231 -5.98 -4.83 -12.72
CA ARG A 231 -6.26 -6.26 -12.67
C ARG A 231 -7.42 -6.65 -11.75
N GLY A 232 -8.03 -5.68 -11.06
CA GLY A 232 -9.11 -5.95 -10.10
C GLY A 232 -8.60 -6.22 -8.68
N ASN A 233 -7.35 -5.89 -8.37
CA ASN A 233 -6.84 -5.99 -7.01
C ASN A 233 -7.35 -4.83 -6.20
N SER A 234 -8.08 -5.17 -5.14
CA SER A 234 -8.66 -4.20 -4.23
C SER A 234 -7.81 -4.06 -2.98
N THR A 235 -7.53 -2.82 -2.58
CA THR A 235 -7.16 -2.49 -1.22
C THR A 235 -8.13 -1.44 -0.69
N ASP A 236 -8.29 -1.36 0.63
CA ASP A 236 -9.31 -0.50 1.22
C ASP A 236 -8.79 0.35 2.37
N VAL A 237 -9.42 1.52 2.52
CA VAL A 237 -9.26 2.40 3.67
C VAL A 237 -10.63 2.61 4.30
N ASP A 238 -10.77 2.15 5.54
CA ASP A 238 -11.98 2.36 6.34
C ASP A 238 -11.93 3.70 7.07
N VAL A 239 -12.91 4.54 6.75
CA VAL A 239 -13.08 5.89 7.31
C VAL A 239 -14.28 5.87 8.25
N ASN A 240 -14.05 6.10 9.55
CA ASN A 240 -15.14 6.23 10.53
C ASN A 240 -15.72 7.63 10.45
N ILE A 241 -16.99 7.74 10.08
CA ILE A 241 -17.63 9.04 9.93
C ILE A 241 -18.82 9.18 10.87
N VAL A 242 -18.96 10.38 11.43
CA VAL A 242 -20.11 10.75 12.28
C VAL A 242 -21.07 11.73 11.59
N VAL A 243 -20.92 11.95 10.27
CA VAL A 243 -21.80 12.85 9.53
C VAL A 243 -23.25 12.36 9.59
N ASN A 244 -24.18 13.29 9.82
CA ASN A 244 -25.62 13.04 10.02
C ASN A 244 -25.98 12.17 11.23
N MET A 245 -25.00 11.60 11.94
CA MET A 245 -25.23 10.79 13.13
C MET A 245 -25.89 11.60 14.23
N LYS A 246 -26.89 11.05 14.92
CA LYS A 246 -27.45 11.67 16.14
C LYS A 246 -27.00 10.90 17.39
N PRO A 247 -26.16 11.49 18.27
CA PRO A 247 -25.74 10.82 19.50
C PRO A 247 -26.93 10.51 20.42
N MET A 248 -26.77 9.48 21.24
CA MET A 248 -27.70 9.19 22.33
C MET A 248 -27.72 10.39 23.32
N PRO A 249 -28.90 10.79 23.83
CA PRO A 249 -29.00 11.86 24.81
C PRO A 249 -28.15 11.54 26.06
N PRO A 250 -27.45 12.54 26.63
CA PRO A 250 -26.71 12.32 27.87
C PRO A 250 -27.67 11.95 29.01
N PHE A 251 -27.19 11.29 30.05
CA PHE A 251 -27.92 11.17 31.31
C PHE A 251 -27.52 12.32 32.23
N ALA A 252 -28.49 13.00 32.83
CA ALA A 252 -28.23 14.09 33.76
C ALA A 252 -29.22 14.07 34.93
N SER A 253 -28.72 14.28 36.15
CA SER A 253 -29.55 14.29 37.37
C SER A 253 -28.92 15.09 38.50
N TRP A 254 -29.75 15.65 39.37
CA TRP A 254 -29.32 16.25 40.63
C TRP A 254 -28.64 15.21 41.54
N ALA A 255 -27.50 15.58 42.11
CA ALA A 255 -26.94 14.97 43.30
C ALA A 255 -27.27 15.89 44.48
N GLN A 256 -28.43 15.64 45.11
CA GLN A 256 -29.02 16.53 46.11
C GLN A 256 -28.12 16.82 47.31
N GLU A 257 -27.23 15.89 47.67
CA GLU A 257 -26.33 16.06 48.82
C GLU A 257 -25.26 17.15 48.58
N ASP A 258 -24.91 17.39 47.31
CA ASP A 258 -23.80 18.27 46.92
C ASP A 258 -24.28 19.53 46.17
N ASP A 259 -25.59 19.69 45.96
CA ASP A 259 -26.19 20.74 45.11
C ASP A 259 -25.53 20.85 43.71
N VAL A 260 -25.20 19.71 43.12
CA VAL A 260 -24.59 19.62 41.78
C VAL A 260 -25.45 18.78 40.82
N ILE A 261 -25.25 18.97 39.52
CA ILE A 261 -25.79 18.06 38.51
C ILE A 261 -24.68 17.13 38.04
N ARG A 262 -24.94 15.81 38.08
CA ARG A 262 -24.09 14.81 37.45
C ARG A 262 -24.55 14.62 36.01
N VAL A 263 -23.63 14.74 35.07
CA VAL A 263 -23.87 14.61 33.64
C VAL A 263 -22.98 13.51 33.11
N GLY A 264 -23.52 12.56 32.36
CA GLY A 264 -22.71 11.67 31.58
C GLY A 264 -23.32 11.29 30.25
N PHE A 265 -22.54 10.64 29.40
CA PHE A 265 -22.96 10.25 28.07
C PHE A 265 -22.34 8.90 27.68
N ALA A 266 -22.84 8.31 26.61
CA ALA A 266 -22.27 7.10 26.00
C ALA A 266 -21.80 7.41 24.58
N TYR A 267 -20.72 6.77 24.14
CA TYR A 267 -20.25 6.81 22.75
C TYR A 267 -21.14 5.93 21.88
N GLN A 268 -22.38 6.38 21.67
CA GLN A 268 -23.42 5.62 20.99
C GLN A 268 -24.37 6.56 20.26
N SER A 269 -24.90 6.14 19.11
CA SER A 269 -25.98 6.83 18.41
C SER A 269 -27.35 6.53 19.06
N ILE A 270 -28.37 7.33 18.75
CA ILE A 270 -29.75 7.09 19.19
C ILE A 270 -30.31 5.76 18.65
N ASN A 271 -29.76 5.27 17.55
CA ASN A 271 -30.12 3.97 16.94
C ASN A 271 -29.38 2.79 17.57
N GLY A 272 -28.52 3.03 18.56
CA GLY A 272 -27.86 1.98 19.34
C GLY A 272 -26.50 1.55 18.81
N THR A 273 -26.00 2.17 17.74
CA THR A 273 -24.69 1.81 17.18
C THR A 273 -23.57 2.46 18.00
N GLN A 274 -22.54 1.68 18.33
CA GLN A 274 -21.38 2.14 19.10
C GLN A 274 -20.49 3.04 18.24
N VAL A 275 -19.93 4.07 18.87
CA VAL A 275 -18.94 4.97 18.28
C VAL A 275 -17.60 4.66 18.95
N ASP A 276 -16.52 4.52 18.16
CA ASP A 276 -15.20 4.27 18.72
C ASP A 276 -14.68 5.53 19.44
N PRO A 277 -14.50 5.50 20.78
CA PRO A 277 -14.04 6.66 21.54
C PRO A 277 -12.59 7.06 21.22
N SER A 278 -11.80 6.19 20.57
CA SER A 278 -10.45 6.51 20.13
C SER A 278 -10.41 7.35 18.85
N LYS A 279 -11.53 7.37 18.11
CA LYS A 279 -11.68 8.02 16.80
C LYS A 279 -12.55 9.27 16.83
N VAL A 280 -13.09 9.67 17.99
CA VAL A 280 -13.96 10.84 18.07
C VAL A 280 -13.63 11.73 19.27
N MET A 281 -13.84 13.03 19.09
CA MET A 281 -13.92 14.00 20.17
C MET A 281 -15.38 14.24 20.55
N TYR A 282 -15.63 14.68 21.77
CA TYR A 282 -16.97 15.06 22.23
C TYR A 282 -17.00 16.48 22.78
N ARG A 283 -18.18 17.11 22.71
CA ARG A 283 -18.50 18.38 23.36
C ARG A 283 -19.85 18.25 24.06
N ILE A 284 -19.98 18.86 25.23
CA ILE A 284 -21.24 18.90 25.99
C ILE A 284 -21.76 20.34 26.00
N LEU A 285 -22.99 20.52 25.53
CA LEU A 285 -23.74 21.76 25.60
C LEU A 285 -24.63 21.79 26.85
N LYS A 286 -24.87 22.99 27.37
CA LYS A 286 -25.75 23.27 28.51
C LYS A 286 -26.63 24.47 28.18
N TYR A 287 -27.86 24.48 28.67
CA TYR A 287 -28.66 25.70 28.80
C TYR A 287 -29.24 25.83 30.21
N GLU A 288 -29.65 27.07 30.57
CA GLU A 288 -30.43 27.35 31.77
C GLU A 288 -31.76 28.01 31.37
N ASN A 289 -32.88 27.42 31.80
CA ASN A 289 -34.27 27.78 31.55
C ASN A 289 -34.74 27.78 30.09
N ASN A 290 -33.90 28.17 29.12
CA ASN A 290 -34.25 28.25 27.70
C ASN A 290 -33.19 27.59 26.80
N PRO A 291 -33.54 26.53 26.02
CA PRO A 291 -32.63 25.89 25.06
C PRO A 291 -32.09 26.80 23.95
N ASP A 292 -32.78 27.91 23.63
CA ASP A 292 -32.31 28.89 22.63
C ASP A 292 -31.04 29.63 23.07
N ASN A 293 -30.74 29.65 24.37
CA ASN A 293 -29.54 30.26 24.93
C ASN A 293 -28.62 29.19 25.53
N ASN A 294 -28.21 28.24 24.69
CA ASN A 294 -27.23 27.23 25.08
C ASN A 294 -25.79 27.74 24.95
N TRP A 295 -24.90 27.13 25.72
CA TRP A 295 -23.46 27.37 25.68
C TRP A 295 -22.69 26.07 25.92
N VAL A 296 -21.38 26.11 25.67
CA VAL A 296 -20.49 24.97 25.86
C VAL A 296 -20.21 24.78 27.36
N PHE A 297 -20.62 23.65 27.92
CA PHE A 297 -20.27 23.24 29.29
C PHE A 297 -18.91 22.53 29.34
N LYS A 298 -18.69 21.58 28.43
CA LYS A 298 -17.38 20.95 28.20
C LYS A 298 -17.01 21.10 26.73
N GLY A 299 -15.87 21.73 26.48
CA GLY A 299 -15.31 21.87 25.13
C GLY A 299 -14.87 20.54 24.54
N TRP A 300 -14.42 20.60 23.28
CA TRP A 300 -13.93 19.44 22.55
C TRP A 300 -12.83 18.71 23.32
N SER A 301 -13.03 17.41 23.54
CA SER A 301 -12.09 16.54 24.24
C SER A 301 -12.06 15.16 23.60
N SER A 302 -10.86 14.59 23.46
CA SER A 302 -10.62 13.19 23.07
C SER A 302 -10.37 12.29 24.29
N LYS A 303 -10.47 12.82 25.51
CA LYS A 303 -10.27 12.01 26.73
C LYS A 303 -11.43 11.03 26.89
N PRO A 304 -11.21 9.79 27.37
CA PRO A 304 -12.27 8.80 27.52
C PRO A 304 -13.19 9.07 28.73
N TRP A 305 -13.36 10.34 29.11
CA TRP A 305 -14.19 10.74 30.23
C TRP A 305 -15.63 10.89 29.76
N THR A 306 -16.53 10.13 30.38
CA THR A 306 -17.94 10.11 30.05
C THR A 306 -18.83 10.66 31.15
N ASN A 307 -18.25 11.07 32.29
CA ASN A 307 -18.97 11.54 33.47
C ASN A 307 -18.37 12.85 33.98
N PHE A 308 -19.22 13.82 34.28
CA PHE A 308 -18.89 15.18 34.67
C PHE A 308 -19.79 15.67 35.79
N ILE A 309 -19.29 16.65 36.53
CA ILE A 309 -20.02 17.35 37.57
C ILE A 309 -20.16 18.80 37.15
N ASP A 310 -21.39 19.29 37.18
CA ASP A 310 -21.74 20.69 37.02
C ASP A 310 -22.10 21.29 38.37
N SER A 311 -21.15 22.03 38.94
CA SER A 311 -21.29 22.69 40.24
C SER A 311 -21.79 24.13 40.14
N ASP A 312 -21.92 24.68 38.93
CA ASP A 312 -22.44 26.04 38.71
C ASP A 312 -23.91 25.95 38.32
N VAL A 313 -24.71 25.49 39.27
CA VAL A 313 -26.14 25.23 39.13
C VAL A 313 -26.90 25.79 40.33
N LYS A 314 -28.15 26.15 40.10
CA LYS A 314 -29.05 26.70 41.11
C LYS A 314 -30.28 25.80 41.25
N PRO A 315 -30.64 25.36 42.47
CA PRO A 315 -31.74 24.42 42.70
C PRO A 315 -33.07 24.84 42.05
N GLU A 316 -33.37 26.13 41.97
CA GLU A 316 -34.63 26.67 41.43
C GLU A 316 -34.69 26.74 39.90
N LYS A 317 -33.62 26.35 39.21
CA LYS A 317 -33.47 26.50 37.75
C LYS A 317 -33.62 25.18 37.04
N THR A 318 -34.12 25.26 35.80
CA THR A 318 -34.14 24.11 34.88
C THR A 318 -32.88 24.13 34.04
N TYR A 319 -32.23 22.99 33.91
CA TYR A 319 -31.05 22.83 33.06
C TYR A 319 -31.33 21.82 31.96
N GLY A 320 -30.65 21.96 30.83
CA GLY A 320 -30.63 20.91 29.82
C GLY A 320 -29.21 20.67 29.33
N TYR A 321 -28.91 19.41 29.01
CA TYR A 321 -27.62 18.98 28.50
C TYR A 321 -27.78 18.21 27.19
N ALA A 322 -26.87 18.43 26.26
CA ALA A 322 -26.79 17.68 25.00
C ALA A 322 -25.33 17.40 24.66
N VAL A 323 -25.08 16.38 23.83
CA VAL A 323 -23.75 15.99 23.38
C VAL A 323 -23.65 16.03 21.86
N GLU A 324 -22.48 16.40 21.39
CA GLU A 324 -22.06 16.29 19.99
C GLU A 324 -20.75 15.53 19.92
N PHE A 325 -20.54 14.78 18.84
CA PHE A 325 -19.27 14.19 18.48
C PHE A 325 -18.67 14.89 17.27
N MET A 326 -17.35 14.94 17.26
CA MET A 326 -16.56 15.35 16.10
C MET A 326 -15.65 14.19 15.74
N GLY A 327 -15.73 13.71 14.50
CA GLY A 327 -14.92 12.59 14.05
C GLY A 327 -13.48 12.98 13.75
N GLU A 328 -12.72 12.01 13.23
CA GLU A 328 -11.28 12.14 12.96
C GLU A 328 -10.95 13.25 11.95
N PHE A 329 -11.94 13.66 11.15
CA PHE A 329 -11.77 14.57 10.00
C PHE A 329 -12.40 15.95 10.23
N GLY A 330 -12.84 16.22 11.46
CA GLY A 330 -13.49 17.48 11.84
C GLY A 330 -14.96 17.57 11.45
N GLU A 331 -15.54 16.48 10.93
CA GLU A 331 -16.96 16.39 10.69
C GLU A 331 -17.71 16.32 12.02
N MET A 332 -18.83 17.03 12.11
CA MET A 332 -19.64 17.10 13.32
C MET A 332 -20.89 16.24 13.17
N SER A 333 -21.21 15.51 14.23
CA SER A 333 -22.51 14.88 14.37
C SER A 333 -23.61 15.93 14.51
N ASN A 334 -24.86 15.49 14.38
CA ASN A 334 -25.98 16.28 14.89
C ASN A 334 -25.89 16.42 16.43
N ILE A 335 -26.58 17.42 16.98
CA ILE A 335 -26.77 17.56 18.42
C ILE A 335 -27.70 16.43 18.89
N SER A 336 -27.35 15.76 19.99
CA SER A 336 -28.26 14.81 20.65
C SER A 336 -29.58 15.49 21.05
N ASP A 337 -30.60 14.71 21.40
CA ASP A 337 -31.73 15.32 22.12
C ASP A 337 -31.25 15.85 23.49
N TRP A 338 -31.96 16.87 23.97
CA TRP A 338 -31.69 17.51 25.25
C TRP A 338 -32.21 16.65 26.39
N THR A 339 -31.34 16.39 27.37
CA THR A 339 -31.75 15.83 28.66
C THR A 339 -32.03 16.94 29.64
N VAL A 340 -33.31 17.08 30.00
CA VAL A 340 -33.80 18.15 30.86
C VAL A 340 -33.75 17.73 32.32
N VAL A 341 -33.06 18.51 33.14
CA VAL A 341 -33.04 18.39 34.58
C VAL A 341 -33.95 19.48 35.17
N PRO A 342 -35.11 19.11 35.74
CA PRO A 342 -36.01 20.08 36.38
C PRO A 342 -35.37 20.67 37.65
N PRO A 343 -35.97 21.72 38.24
CA PRO A 343 -35.54 22.26 39.52
C PRO A 343 -35.47 21.15 40.59
N ALA A 344 -34.48 21.25 41.49
CA ALA A 344 -34.33 20.30 42.59
C ALA A 344 -35.59 20.30 43.47
N GLN A 345 -36.11 19.10 43.76
CA GLN A 345 -37.27 18.90 44.63
C GLN A 345 -36.87 18.66 46.08
#